data_AF-A0A7I7LE20-F1
#
_entry.id   AF-A0A7I7LE20-F1
#
_cell.length_a   1.000
_cell.length_b   1.000
_cell.length_c   1.000
_cell.angle_alpha   90.00
_cell.angle_beta   90.00
_cell.angle_gamma   90.00
#
_symmetry.space_group_name_H-M   'P 1'
#
loop_
_entity.id
_entity.type
_entity.pdbx_description
1 polymer ?
#
loop_
_entity_poly.entity_id
_entity_poly.type
_entity_poly.pdbx_seq_one_letter_code
_entity_poly.pdbx_strand_id
1 'polypeptide(L)'
;MADLCWIENIGARGFAALAKKAPDPTIAEIYRYFHAEEQRHANAELALMKRWGMLDEGELPKPNVNIRLAIDWLDTYSDGMPLSVLGTVIPMLEVALDGALLKFLLDTVEDPVCHQVFEKINNDESRHIAVDFEVLDMIGHATARRLAIEFVDNIASPGLIIGALMYIPLLNRVRNEMAGMGMEPERLYNAVKRFRQLGERSAKTPRVPAYRVLKRHAAMVVNPSHPYHLLANSMVWLSDYYPKPLLKPIPSWFKELTYRPAA
;
A
#
# COMPACT_ATOMS: atom_id res chain seq x y z
N MET A 1 13.57 -5.05 -1.50
CA MET A 1 13.43 -6.09 -0.46
C MET A 1 13.23 -5.50 0.92
N ALA A 2 14.17 -4.73 1.48
CA ALA A 2 13.99 -4.08 2.79
C ALA A 2 12.67 -3.29 2.86
N ASP A 3 12.44 -2.41 1.89
CA ASP A 3 11.25 -1.56 1.84
C ASP A 3 9.96 -2.32 1.49
N LEU A 4 10.04 -3.47 0.81
CA LEU A 4 8.88 -4.29 0.49
C LEU A 4 8.30 -4.93 1.76
N CYS A 5 9.16 -5.48 2.62
CA CYS A 5 8.74 -6.05 3.90
C CYS A 5 8.03 -5.01 4.79
N TRP A 6 8.45 -3.75 4.71
CA TRP A 6 7.78 -2.65 5.39
C TRP A 6 6.43 -2.29 4.77
N ILE A 7 6.29 -2.42 3.44
CA ILE A 7 5.04 -2.17 2.73
C ILE A 7 4.01 -3.26 3.05
N GLU A 8 4.38 -4.54 3.11
CA GLU A 8 3.44 -5.62 3.50
C GLU A 8 2.89 -5.37 4.91
N ASN A 9 3.75 -4.97 5.85
CA ASN A 9 3.25 -4.68 7.20
C ASN A 9 2.38 -3.40 7.27
N ILE A 10 2.60 -2.45 6.35
CA ILE A 10 1.69 -1.31 6.15
C ILE A 10 0.33 -1.82 5.63
N GLY A 11 0.32 -2.76 4.68
CA GLY A 11 -0.87 -3.47 4.19
C GLY A 11 -1.62 -4.15 5.32
N ALA A 12 -0.91 -4.91 6.17
CA ALA A 12 -1.47 -5.56 7.35
C ALA A 12 -2.23 -4.55 8.22
N ARG A 13 -1.59 -3.43 8.58
CA ARG A 13 -2.22 -2.37 9.39
C ARG A 13 -3.45 -1.77 8.72
N GLY A 14 -3.43 -1.64 7.39
CA GLY A 14 -4.55 -1.23 6.56
C GLY A 14 -5.73 -2.20 6.66
N PHE A 15 -5.51 -3.50 6.48
CA PHE A 15 -6.55 -4.52 6.61
C PHE A 15 -7.11 -4.62 8.03
N ALA A 16 -6.27 -4.46 9.06
CA ALA A 16 -6.76 -4.37 10.44
C ALA A 16 -7.71 -3.18 10.64
N ALA A 17 -7.44 -2.03 9.99
CA ALA A 17 -8.31 -0.87 10.02
C ALA A 17 -9.60 -1.06 9.21
N LEU A 18 -9.55 -1.80 8.10
CA LEU A 18 -10.71 -2.17 7.28
C LEU A 18 -11.61 -3.17 7.99
N ALA A 19 -11.04 -4.17 8.68
CA ALA A 19 -11.80 -5.15 9.45
C ALA A 19 -12.73 -4.51 10.50
N LYS A 20 -12.27 -3.42 11.15
CA LYS A 20 -13.08 -2.65 12.11
C LYS A 20 -14.24 -1.89 11.48
N LYS A 21 -14.17 -1.63 10.18
CA LYS A 21 -15.12 -0.78 9.42
C LYS A 21 -15.87 -1.54 8.34
N ALA A 22 -15.67 -2.86 8.28
CA ALA A 22 -16.26 -3.69 7.26
C ALA A 22 -17.79 -3.56 7.25
N PRO A 23 -18.42 -3.63 6.06
CA PRO A 23 -19.87 -3.47 5.92
C PRO A 23 -20.67 -4.59 6.59
N ASP A 24 -20.05 -5.77 6.77
CA ASP A 24 -20.66 -6.93 7.40
C ASP A 24 -19.61 -7.81 8.12
N PRO A 25 -20.06 -8.76 8.97
CA PRO A 25 -19.15 -9.63 9.72
C PRO A 25 -18.27 -10.54 8.87
N THR A 26 -18.73 -10.94 7.68
CA THR A 26 -17.98 -11.82 6.77
C THR A 26 -16.80 -11.07 6.17
N ILE A 27 -17.01 -9.85 5.66
CA ILE A 27 -15.93 -9.00 5.16
C ILE A 27 -14.97 -8.63 6.30
N ALA A 28 -15.48 -8.41 7.52
CA ALA A 28 -14.64 -8.16 8.68
C ALA A 28 -13.69 -9.34 8.98
N GLU A 29 -14.18 -10.57 8.82
CA GLU A 29 -13.41 -11.79 9.00
C GLU A 29 -12.37 -11.99 7.90
N ILE A 30 -12.76 -11.77 6.64
CA ILE A 30 -11.85 -11.82 5.50
C ILE A 30 -10.69 -10.83 5.71
N TYR A 31 -10.96 -9.59 6.13
CA TYR A 31 -9.89 -8.63 6.40
C TYR A 31 -8.98 -9.00 7.58
N ARG A 32 -9.47 -9.77 8.57
CA ARG A 32 -8.60 -10.33 9.60
C ARG A 32 -7.66 -11.40 9.02
N TYR A 33 -8.13 -12.21 8.07
CA TYR A 33 -7.28 -13.13 7.34
C TYR A 33 -6.26 -12.39 6.48
N PHE A 34 -6.66 -11.34 5.75
CA PHE A 34 -5.72 -10.56 4.94
C PHE A 34 -4.62 -9.92 5.79
N HIS A 35 -4.97 -9.33 6.95
CA HIS A 35 -3.98 -8.88 7.91
C HIS A 35 -2.95 -9.97 8.30
N ALA A 36 -3.40 -11.20 8.53
CA ALA A 36 -2.50 -12.31 8.85
C ALA A 36 -1.68 -12.79 7.64
N GLU A 37 -2.24 -12.73 6.43
CA GLU A 37 -1.53 -13.04 5.18
C GLU A 37 -0.41 -12.04 4.93
N GLU A 38 -0.67 -10.73 5.08
CA GLU A 38 0.35 -9.68 4.97
C GLU A 38 1.51 -9.83 5.97
N GLN A 39 1.18 -10.19 7.22
CA GLN A 39 2.23 -10.52 8.21
C GLN A 39 3.07 -11.72 7.76
N ARG A 40 2.43 -12.73 7.16
CA ARG A 40 3.13 -13.89 6.61
C ARG A 40 4.00 -13.52 5.41
N HIS A 41 3.57 -12.61 4.56
CA HIS A 41 4.36 -12.09 3.43
C HIS A 41 5.60 -11.37 3.94
N ALA A 42 5.44 -10.42 4.87
CA ALA A 42 6.56 -9.73 5.50
C ALA A 42 7.57 -10.70 6.15
N ASN A 43 7.08 -11.74 6.83
CA ASN A 43 7.93 -12.78 7.44
C ASN A 43 8.68 -13.61 6.39
N ALA A 44 8.02 -13.95 5.28
CA ALA A 44 8.65 -14.68 4.18
C ALA A 44 9.78 -13.86 3.53
N GLU A 45 9.57 -12.57 3.37
CA GLU A 45 10.59 -11.65 2.84
C GLU A 45 11.77 -11.45 3.79
N LEU A 46 11.51 -11.34 5.09
CA LEU A 46 12.56 -11.36 6.12
C LEU A 46 13.40 -12.63 6.04
N ALA A 47 12.75 -13.78 5.85
CA ALA A 47 13.44 -15.06 5.69
C ALA A 47 14.28 -15.11 4.41
N LEU A 48 13.80 -14.56 3.28
CA LEU A 48 14.57 -14.42 2.05
C LEU A 48 15.79 -13.49 2.23
N MET A 49 15.61 -12.32 2.85
CA MET A 49 16.71 -11.40 3.14
C MET A 49 17.78 -12.04 4.03
N LYS A 50 17.36 -12.79 5.06
CA LYS A 50 18.29 -13.56 5.90
C LYS A 50 19.01 -14.65 5.10
N ARG A 51 18.28 -15.38 4.23
CA ARG A 51 18.85 -16.41 3.35
C ARG A 51 19.93 -15.84 2.42
N TRP A 52 19.73 -14.63 1.93
CA TRP A 52 20.71 -13.95 1.07
C TRP A 52 21.85 -13.28 1.85
N GLY A 53 21.88 -13.40 3.18
CA GLY A 53 22.92 -12.78 4.01
C GLY A 53 22.81 -11.26 4.12
N MET A 54 21.62 -10.70 3.86
CA MET A 54 21.39 -9.25 3.97
C MET A 54 21.13 -8.77 5.39
N LEU A 55 20.79 -9.69 6.31
CA LEU A 55 20.42 -9.40 7.69
C LEU A 55 21.08 -10.40 8.64
N ASP A 56 21.61 -9.90 9.76
CA ASP A 56 22.09 -10.73 10.87
C ASP A 56 20.91 -11.35 11.65
N GLU A 57 21.21 -12.30 12.56
CA GLU A 57 20.17 -12.93 13.37
C GLU A 57 19.48 -11.92 14.29
N GLY A 58 18.16 -11.77 14.12
CA GLY A 58 17.35 -10.80 14.88
C GLY A 58 17.44 -9.37 14.36
N GLU A 59 18.19 -9.12 13.28
CA GLU A 59 18.22 -7.82 12.62
C GLU A 59 16.95 -7.63 11.78
N LEU A 60 16.38 -6.43 11.86
CA LEU A 60 15.29 -5.98 11.01
C LEU A 60 15.83 -5.01 9.94
N PRO A 61 15.32 -5.08 8.70
CA PRO A 61 15.72 -4.15 7.64
C PRO A 61 15.43 -2.72 8.08
N LYS A 62 16.36 -1.77 7.89
CA LYS A 62 16.12 -0.37 8.31
C LYS A 62 15.15 0.32 7.34
N PRO A 63 14.02 0.87 7.80
CA PRO A 63 13.09 1.56 6.93
C PRO A 63 13.65 2.91 6.49
N ASN A 64 13.36 3.31 5.26
CA ASN A 64 13.61 4.67 4.81
C ASN A 64 12.70 5.69 5.56
N VAL A 65 13.04 6.97 5.45
CA VAL A 65 12.32 8.04 6.19
C VAL A 65 10.84 8.15 5.80
N ASN A 66 10.50 7.98 4.52
CA ASN A 66 9.11 8.07 4.08
C ASN A 66 8.28 6.88 4.58
N ILE A 67 8.87 5.68 4.64
CA ILE A 67 8.24 4.51 5.25
C ILE A 67 7.96 4.76 6.72
N ARG A 68 8.94 5.28 7.47
CA ARG A 68 8.74 5.61 8.89
C ARG A 68 7.61 6.61 9.10
N LEU A 69 7.56 7.64 8.26
CA LEU A 69 6.50 8.64 8.32
C LEU A 69 5.13 8.06 7.95
N ALA A 70 5.06 7.15 6.99
CA ALA A 70 3.83 6.45 6.64
C ALA A 70 3.36 5.52 7.77
N ILE A 71 4.28 4.84 8.44
CA ILE A 71 4.02 4.02 9.63
C ILE A 71 3.44 4.87 10.75
N ASP A 72 4.10 5.97 11.10
CA ASP A 72 3.66 6.88 12.16
C ASP A 72 2.25 7.41 11.86
N TRP A 73 1.98 7.74 10.60
CA TRP A 73 0.68 8.21 10.15
C TRP A 73 -0.41 7.12 10.25
N LEU A 74 -0.13 5.90 9.76
CA LEU A 74 -1.08 4.78 9.83
C LEU A 74 -1.39 4.40 11.27
N ASP A 75 -0.38 4.34 12.12
CA ASP A 75 -0.54 4.05 13.55
C ASP A 75 -1.47 5.09 14.22
N THR A 76 -1.26 6.37 13.87
CA THR A 76 -2.01 7.48 14.48
C THR A 76 -3.45 7.61 13.94
N TYR A 77 -3.67 7.41 12.64
CA TYR A 77 -4.92 7.86 11.99
C TYR A 77 -5.76 6.76 11.35
N SER A 78 -5.22 5.59 11.01
CA SER A 78 -5.94 4.65 10.13
C SER A 78 -7.23 4.11 10.76
N ASP A 79 -7.31 3.96 12.08
CA ASP A 79 -8.54 3.57 12.77
C ASP A 79 -9.66 4.62 12.66
N GLY A 80 -9.30 5.91 12.54
CA GLY A 80 -10.26 7.00 12.38
C GLY A 80 -10.67 7.30 10.95
N MET A 81 -9.97 6.75 9.94
CA MET A 81 -10.28 7.04 8.54
C MET A 81 -11.55 6.32 8.06
N PRO A 82 -12.39 6.98 7.26
CA PRO A 82 -13.63 6.38 6.78
C PRO A 82 -13.36 5.21 5.83
N LEU A 83 -14.32 4.28 5.76
CA LEU A 83 -14.26 3.11 4.87
C LEU A 83 -14.06 3.54 3.41
N SER A 84 -14.71 4.63 2.97
CA SER A 84 -14.56 5.12 1.58
C SER A 84 -13.14 5.54 1.21
N VAL A 85 -12.33 5.99 2.18
CA VAL A 85 -10.92 6.34 1.95
C VAL A 85 -10.06 5.08 1.95
N LEU A 86 -10.13 4.27 3.01
CA LEU A 86 -9.31 3.06 3.14
C LEU A 86 -9.61 2.05 2.04
N GLY A 87 -10.90 1.78 1.79
CA GLY A 87 -11.37 0.87 0.73
C GLY A 87 -11.16 1.40 -0.69
N THR A 88 -10.58 2.59 -0.85
CA THR A 88 -10.09 3.08 -2.14
C THR A 88 -8.56 3.03 -2.21
N VAL A 89 -7.87 3.45 -1.15
CA VAL A 89 -6.41 3.56 -1.12
C VAL A 89 -5.75 2.19 -1.09
N ILE A 90 -6.25 1.26 -0.27
CA ILE A 90 -5.69 -0.09 -0.12
C ILE A 90 -5.72 -0.84 -1.46
N PRO A 91 -6.86 -0.98 -2.17
CA PRO A 91 -6.88 -1.62 -3.49
C PRO A 91 -5.92 -1.02 -4.54
N MET A 92 -5.57 0.27 -4.44
CA MET A 92 -4.54 0.85 -5.30
C MET A 92 -3.14 0.36 -4.93
N LEU A 93 -2.84 0.27 -3.62
CA LEU A 93 -1.56 -0.25 -3.14
C LEU A 93 -1.39 -1.71 -3.54
N GLU A 94 -2.42 -2.55 -3.33
CA GLU A 94 -2.44 -3.96 -3.76
C GLU A 94 -2.11 -4.09 -5.26
N VAL A 95 -2.79 -3.32 -6.11
CA VAL A 95 -2.56 -3.38 -7.57
C VAL A 95 -1.18 -2.85 -7.96
N ALA A 96 -0.64 -1.86 -7.24
CA ALA A 96 0.70 -1.34 -7.51
C ALA A 96 1.79 -2.35 -7.11
N LEU A 97 1.61 -3.02 -5.97
CA LEU A 97 2.50 -4.04 -5.44
C LEU A 97 2.52 -5.28 -6.36
N ASP A 98 1.35 -5.89 -6.59
CA ASP A 98 1.18 -7.04 -7.49
C ASP A 98 1.56 -6.71 -8.95
N GLY A 99 1.11 -5.56 -9.46
CA GLY A 99 1.19 -5.23 -10.87
C GLY A 99 2.57 -4.78 -11.35
N ALA A 100 3.37 -4.17 -10.47
CA ALA A 100 4.67 -3.61 -10.83
C ALA A 100 5.82 -4.19 -10.01
N LEU A 101 5.72 -4.17 -8.68
CA LEU A 101 6.82 -4.48 -7.78
C LEU A 101 7.17 -5.98 -7.77
N LEU A 102 6.17 -6.85 -7.59
CA LEU A 102 6.38 -8.31 -7.58
C LEU A 102 6.90 -8.83 -8.92
N LYS A 103 6.29 -8.39 -10.02
CA LYS A 103 6.73 -8.81 -11.38
C LYS A 103 8.14 -8.36 -11.69
N PHE A 104 8.54 -7.16 -11.25
CA PHE A 104 9.92 -6.71 -11.43
C PHE A 104 10.90 -7.59 -10.65
N LEU A 105 10.58 -7.96 -9.40
CA LEU A 105 11.42 -8.82 -8.58
C LEU A 105 11.58 -10.22 -9.20
N LEU A 106 10.48 -10.83 -9.67
CA LEU A 106 10.51 -12.13 -10.33
C LEU A 106 11.33 -12.14 -11.64
N ASP A 107 11.37 -11.02 -12.35
CA ASP A 107 12.17 -10.91 -13.59
C ASP A 107 13.66 -10.63 -13.30
N THR A 108 13.99 -10.15 -12.09
CA THR A 108 15.34 -9.67 -11.74
C THR A 108 16.12 -10.64 -10.85
N VAL A 109 15.43 -11.38 -9.98
CA VAL A 109 16.06 -12.21 -8.94
C VAL A 109 16.09 -13.67 -9.38
N GLU A 110 17.27 -14.16 -9.77
CA GLU A 110 17.47 -15.57 -10.14
C GLU A 110 17.59 -16.49 -8.91
N ASP A 111 16.53 -16.60 -8.08
CA ASP A 111 16.45 -17.56 -6.97
C ASP A 111 15.16 -18.39 -7.04
N PRO A 112 15.23 -19.71 -7.26
CA PRO A 112 14.04 -20.56 -7.36
C PRO A 112 13.22 -20.60 -6.07
N VAL A 113 13.84 -20.38 -4.90
CA VAL A 113 13.11 -20.28 -3.62
C VAL A 113 12.34 -18.98 -3.56
N CYS A 114 12.93 -17.88 -4.01
CA CYS A 114 12.27 -16.59 -4.13
C CYS A 114 11.03 -16.69 -5.02
N HIS A 115 11.15 -17.34 -6.19
CA HIS A 115 10.02 -17.55 -7.10
C HIS A 115 8.88 -18.34 -6.46
N GLN A 116 9.18 -19.42 -5.74
CA GLN A 116 8.16 -20.21 -5.04
C GLN A 116 7.47 -19.44 -3.91
N VAL A 117 8.21 -18.58 -3.20
CA VAL A 117 7.65 -17.71 -2.15
C VAL A 117 6.70 -16.70 -2.80
N PHE A 118 7.15 -15.98 -3.82
CA PHE A 118 6.35 -14.95 -4.47
C PHE A 118 5.17 -15.51 -5.28
N GLU A 119 5.25 -16.74 -5.79
CA GLU A 119 4.07 -17.43 -6.36
C GLU A 119 2.96 -17.60 -5.32
N LYS A 120 3.31 -17.94 -4.07
CA LYS A 120 2.35 -18.08 -2.98
C LYS A 120 1.78 -16.73 -2.56
N ILE A 121 2.63 -15.71 -2.42
CA ILE A 121 2.21 -14.34 -2.12
C ILE A 121 1.23 -13.87 -3.20
N ASN A 122 1.58 -13.97 -4.48
CA ASN A 122 0.73 -13.57 -5.61
C ASN A 122 -0.65 -14.27 -5.65
N ASN A 123 -0.73 -15.52 -5.16
CA ASN A 123 -2.02 -16.22 -5.02
C ASN A 123 -2.89 -15.62 -3.91
N ASP A 124 -2.28 -15.09 -2.85
CA ASP A 124 -2.96 -14.35 -1.78
C ASP A 124 -3.40 -12.96 -2.28
N GLU A 125 -2.49 -12.20 -2.91
CA GLU A 125 -2.75 -10.88 -3.51
C GLU A 125 -3.97 -10.87 -4.44
N SER A 126 -4.13 -11.94 -5.22
CA SER A 126 -5.27 -12.08 -6.14
C SER A 126 -6.61 -12.11 -5.39
N ARG A 127 -6.64 -12.64 -4.17
CA ARG A 127 -7.83 -12.65 -3.30
C ARG A 127 -8.05 -11.30 -2.64
N HIS A 128 -6.98 -10.62 -2.23
CA HIS A 128 -7.04 -9.27 -1.65
C HIS A 128 -7.68 -8.30 -2.64
N ILE A 129 -7.13 -8.24 -3.86
CA ILE A 129 -7.65 -7.43 -4.96
C ILE A 129 -9.13 -7.75 -5.22
N ALA A 130 -9.52 -9.03 -5.27
CA ALA A 130 -10.90 -9.40 -5.58
C ALA A 130 -11.89 -8.85 -4.54
N VAL A 131 -11.59 -9.02 -3.25
CA VAL A 131 -12.46 -8.56 -2.16
C VAL A 131 -12.43 -7.04 -2.03
N ASP A 132 -11.28 -6.40 -2.21
CA ASP A 132 -11.18 -4.95 -2.12
C ASP A 132 -11.98 -4.22 -3.19
N PHE A 133 -11.99 -4.72 -4.42
CA PHE A 133 -12.84 -4.15 -5.47
C PHE A 133 -14.32 -4.43 -5.26
N GLU A 134 -14.67 -5.55 -4.63
CA GLU A 134 -16.05 -5.83 -4.21
C GLU A 134 -16.51 -4.86 -3.13
N VAL A 135 -15.69 -4.61 -2.09
CA VAL A 135 -16.00 -3.61 -1.05
C VAL A 135 -16.07 -2.20 -1.64
N LEU A 136 -15.19 -1.88 -2.58
CA LEU A 136 -15.24 -0.61 -3.31
C LEU A 136 -16.53 -0.46 -4.14
N ASP A 137 -17.05 -1.55 -4.71
CA ASP A 137 -18.38 -1.56 -5.33
C ASP A 137 -19.48 -1.31 -4.29
N MET A 138 -19.47 -2.02 -3.16
CA MET A 138 -20.42 -1.85 -2.05
C MET A 138 -20.49 -0.40 -1.58
N ILE A 139 -19.34 0.28 -1.44
CA ILE A 139 -19.28 1.72 -1.12
C ILE A 139 -20.04 2.53 -2.18
N GLY A 140 -19.86 2.22 -3.46
CA GLY A 140 -20.50 2.89 -4.59
C GLY A 140 -22.03 2.75 -4.64
N HIS A 141 -22.63 1.77 -3.94
CA HIS A 141 -24.09 1.61 -3.84
C HIS A 141 -24.75 2.63 -2.90
N ALA A 142 -23.97 3.36 -2.09
CA ALA A 142 -24.51 4.43 -1.25
C ALA A 142 -25.18 5.55 -2.05
N THR A 143 -26.10 6.27 -1.40
CA THR A 143 -26.75 7.44 -2.03
C THR A 143 -25.71 8.52 -2.35
N ALA A 144 -25.90 9.24 -3.46
CA ALA A 144 -24.97 10.30 -3.87
C ALA A 144 -24.79 11.36 -2.78
N ARG A 145 -25.88 11.67 -2.04
CA ARG A 145 -25.84 12.56 -0.87
C ARG A 145 -24.91 12.05 0.22
N ARG A 146 -25.01 10.76 0.59
CA ARG A 146 -24.15 10.17 1.63
C ARG A 146 -22.67 10.20 1.21
N LEU A 147 -22.38 9.81 -0.03
CA LEU A 147 -21.01 9.85 -0.58
C LEU A 147 -20.43 11.27 -0.58
N ALA A 148 -21.24 12.28 -0.93
CA ALA A 148 -20.81 13.66 -0.94
C ALA A 148 -20.54 14.19 0.49
N ILE A 149 -21.44 13.90 1.44
CA ILE A 149 -21.26 14.31 2.84
C ILE A 149 -20.02 13.67 3.43
N GLU A 150 -19.86 12.35 3.29
CA GLU A 150 -18.69 11.63 3.80
C GLU A 150 -17.39 12.16 3.19
N PHE A 151 -17.39 12.48 1.89
CA PHE A 151 -16.21 13.06 1.26
C PHE A 151 -15.88 14.45 1.79
N VAL A 152 -16.86 15.35 1.91
CA VAL A 152 -16.65 16.73 2.39
C VAL A 152 -16.24 16.76 3.86
N ASP A 153 -16.81 15.88 4.68
CA ASP A 153 -16.48 15.76 6.10
C ASP A 153 -15.02 15.31 6.29
N ASN A 154 -14.52 14.46 5.39
CA ASN A 154 -13.19 13.86 5.53
C ASN A 154 -12.09 14.54 4.72
N ILE A 155 -12.41 15.31 3.67
CA ILE A 155 -11.38 15.91 2.79
C ILE A 155 -10.46 16.89 3.51
N ALA A 156 -10.98 17.58 4.53
CA ALA A 156 -10.23 18.51 5.36
C ALA A 156 -9.78 17.91 6.70
N SER A 157 -9.96 16.61 6.90
CA SER A 157 -9.54 15.96 8.15
C SER A 157 -8.01 16.00 8.28
N PRO A 158 -7.47 16.24 9.49
CA PRO A 158 -6.02 16.24 9.71
C PRO A 158 -5.37 14.93 9.24
N GLY A 159 -6.04 13.80 9.48
CA GLY A 159 -5.57 12.48 9.06
C GLY A 159 -5.40 12.38 7.55
N LEU A 160 -6.38 12.82 6.74
CA LEU A 160 -6.24 12.74 5.29
C LEU A 160 -5.19 13.71 4.74
N ILE A 161 -5.11 14.94 5.27
CA ILE A 161 -4.13 15.94 4.82
C ILE A 161 -2.71 15.46 5.11
N ILE A 162 -2.43 15.04 6.34
CA ILE A 162 -1.13 14.49 6.72
C ILE A 162 -0.84 13.23 5.90
N GLY A 163 -1.85 12.39 5.68
CA GLY A 163 -1.73 11.19 4.86
C GLY A 163 -1.29 11.47 3.43
N ALA A 164 -1.93 12.44 2.77
CA ALA A 164 -1.55 12.86 1.43
C ALA A 164 -0.11 13.40 1.39
N LEU A 165 0.29 14.18 2.41
CA LEU A 165 1.65 14.71 2.53
C LEU A 165 2.70 13.60 2.70
N MET A 166 2.38 12.50 3.37
CA MET A 166 3.30 11.36 3.56
C MET A 166 3.29 10.41 2.36
N TYR A 167 2.11 10.15 1.78
CA TYR A 167 1.89 9.23 0.66
C TYR A 167 2.54 9.69 -0.64
N ILE A 168 2.39 10.96 -1.01
CA ILE A 168 2.93 11.51 -2.27
C ILE A 168 4.45 11.28 -2.41
N PRO A 169 5.29 11.67 -1.43
CA PRO A 169 6.73 11.44 -1.54
C PRO A 169 7.10 9.96 -1.39
N LEU A 170 6.39 9.17 -0.57
CA LEU A 170 6.64 7.73 -0.47
C LEU A 170 6.47 7.04 -1.82
N LEU A 171 5.32 7.24 -2.47
CA LEU A 171 5.02 6.64 -3.77
C LEU A 171 6.05 7.05 -4.83
N ASN A 172 6.43 8.32 -4.83
CA ASN A 172 7.37 8.83 -5.82
C ASN A 172 8.82 8.38 -5.54
N ARG A 173 9.20 8.17 -4.27
CA ARG A 173 10.48 7.53 -3.90
C ARG A 173 10.53 6.09 -4.42
N VAL A 174 9.52 5.27 -4.11
CA VAL A 174 9.44 3.88 -4.57
C VAL A 174 9.52 3.82 -6.10
N ARG A 175 8.77 4.69 -6.80
CA ARG A 175 8.87 4.80 -8.27
C ARG A 175 10.29 5.11 -8.73
N ASN A 176 10.96 6.09 -8.12
CA ASN A 176 12.31 6.52 -8.51
C ASN A 176 13.35 5.43 -8.22
N GLU A 177 13.25 4.74 -7.10
CA GLU A 177 14.12 3.60 -6.74
C GLU A 177 13.93 2.45 -7.73
N MET A 178 12.68 2.11 -8.05
CA MET A 178 12.37 1.07 -9.04
C MET A 178 12.90 1.44 -10.43
N ALA A 179 12.71 2.68 -10.87
CA ALA A 179 13.28 3.16 -12.13
C ALA A 179 14.82 3.10 -12.12
N GLY A 180 15.45 3.44 -10.99
CA GLY A 180 16.90 3.32 -10.79
C GLY A 180 17.42 1.88 -10.83
N MET A 181 16.60 0.91 -10.43
CA MET A 181 16.88 -0.53 -10.54
C MET A 181 16.60 -1.10 -11.94
N GLY A 182 16.13 -0.28 -12.89
CA GLY A 182 15.82 -0.71 -14.27
C GLY A 182 14.39 -1.17 -14.49
N MET A 183 13.45 -0.86 -13.58
CA MET A 183 12.03 -1.13 -13.83
C MET A 183 11.50 -0.29 -14.99
N GLU A 184 10.97 -0.97 -16.00
CA GLU A 184 10.32 -0.32 -17.14
C GLU A 184 9.10 0.52 -16.69
N PRO A 185 8.98 1.80 -17.09
CA PRO A 185 7.85 2.67 -16.76
C PRO A 185 6.48 2.08 -17.12
N GLU A 186 6.44 1.23 -18.15
CA GLU A 186 5.23 0.55 -18.62
C GLU A 186 4.61 -0.36 -17.55
N ARG A 187 5.40 -0.90 -16.61
CA ARG A 187 4.87 -1.73 -15.51
C ARG A 187 3.98 -0.94 -14.57
N LEU A 188 4.42 0.26 -14.19
CA LEU A 188 3.63 1.16 -13.35
C LEU A 188 2.37 1.64 -14.09
N TYR A 189 2.50 1.91 -15.41
CA TYR A 189 1.34 2.20 -16.26
C TYR A 189 0.33 1.05 -16.28
N ASN A 190 0.81 -0.19 -16.42
CA ASN A 190 -0.03 -1.39 -16.43
C ASN A 190 -0.73 -1.61 -15.08
N ALA A 191 -0.06 -1.35 -13.96
CA ALA A 191 -0.68 -1.37 -12.64
C ALA A 191 -1.84 -0.35 -12.55
N VAL A 192 -1.60 0.92 -12.90
CA VAL A 192 -2.66 1.95 -12.89
C VAL A 192 -3.80 1.63 -13.86
N LYS A 193 -3.47 1.05 -15.03
CA LYS A 193 -4.48 0.56 -15.98
C LYS A 193 -5.32 -0.56 -15.38
N ARG A 194 -4.72 -1.52 -14.66
CA ARG A 194 -5.44 -2.60 -13.96
C ARG A 194 -6.35 -2.04 -12.87
N PHE A 195 -5.88 -1.08 -12.07
CA PHE A 195 -6.70 -0.41 -11.05
C PHE A 195 -7.94 0.24 -11.66
N ARG A 196 -7.76 0.94 -12.79
CA ARG A 196 -8.87 1.53 -13.55
C ARG A 196 -9.81 0.45 -14.09
N GLN A 197 -9.29 -0.58 -14.73
CA GLN A 197 -10.09 -1.65 -15.33
C GLN A 197 -10.95 -2.36 -14.29
N LEU A 198 -10.36 -2.73 -13.15
CA LEU A 198 -11.08 -3.39 -12.05
C LEU A 198 -12.14 -2.46 -11.44
N GLY A 199 -11.79 -1.20 -11.16
CA GLY A 199 -12.73 -0.22 -10.61
C GLY A 199 -13.80 0.25 -11.59
N GLU A 200 -13.65 0.02 -12.89
CA GLU A 200 -14.67 0.33 -13.90
C GLU A 200 -15.53 -0.88 -14.29
N ARG A 201 -15.28 -2.08 -13.71
CA ARG A 201 -16.12 -3.26 -13.93
C ARG A 201 -17.55 -3.04 -13.44
N SER A 202 -17.70 -2.33 -12.32
CA SER A 202 -19.00 -1.91 -11.83
C SER A 202 -19.35 -0.48 -12.25
N ALA A 203 -20.61 -0.26 -12.56
CA ALA A 203 -21.16 1.08 -12.78
C ALA A 203 -21.23 1.94 -11.51
N LYS A 204 -21.01 1.37 -10.31
CA LYS A 204 -21.16 2.07 -9.03
C LYS A 204 -19.86 2.65 -8.49
N THR A 205 -18.75 1.94 -8.60
CA THR A 205 -17.43 2.40 -8.15
C THR A 205 -17.05 3.80 -8.68
N PRO A 206 -17.31 4.16 -9.96
CA PRO A 206 -17.02 5.53 -10.45
C PRO A 206 -17.79 6.65 -9.74
N ARG A 207 -18.81 6.33 -8.94
CA ARG A 207 -19.56 7.30 -8.13
C ARG A 207 -18.83 7.68 -6.85
N VAL A 208 -17.88 6.86 -6.38
CA VAL A 208 -17.12 7.09 -5.15
C VAL A 208 -16.14 8.25 -5.36
N PRO A 209 -16.26 9.37 -4.62
CA PRO A 209 -15.41 10.54 -4.82
C PRO A 209 -13.92 10.25 -4.60
N ALA A 210 -13.58 9.50 -3.55
CA ALA A 210 -12.21 9.09 -3.25
C ALA A 210 -11.58 8.33 -4.43
N TYR A 211 -12.31 7.38 -5.02
CA TYR A 211 -11.87 6.63 -6.21
C TYR A 211 -11.55 7.55 -7.39
N ARG A 212 -12.41 8.55 -7.65
CA ARG A 212 -12.18 9.50 -8.75
C ARG A 212 -10.92 10.33 -8.54
N VAL A 213 -10.68 10.79 -7.30
CA VAL A 213 -9.48 11.55 -6.94
C VAL A 213 -8.24 10.69 -7.12
N LEU A 214 -8.25 9.48 -6.53
CA LEU A 214 -7.10 8.58 -6.58
C LEU A 214 -6.79 8.11 -7.99
N LYS A 215 -7.82 7.76 -8.78
CA LYS A 215 -7.67 7.42 -10.21
C LYS A 215 -7.00 8.55 -10.99
N ARG A 216 -7.39 9.82 -10.73
CA ARG A 216 -6.78 10.97 -11.41
C ARG A 216 -5.34 11.17 -10.97
N HIS A 217 -5.06 11.07 -9.67
CA HIS A 217 -3.70 11.15 -9.12
C HIS A 217 -2.79 10.06 -9.69
N ALA A 218 -3.25 8.81 -9.76
CA ALA A 218 -2.51 7.70 -10.35
C ALA A 218 -2.15 7.95 -11.82
N ALA A 219 -3.06 8.53 -12.59
CA ALA A 219 -2.78 8.94 -13.98
C ALA A 219 -1.70 10.03 -14.07
N MET A 220 -1.59 10.91 -13.07
CA MET A 220 -0.50 11.89 -12.99
C MET A 220 0.84 11.22 -12.66
N VAL A 221 0.84 10.21 -11.79
CA VAL A 221 2.04 9.47 -11.35
C VAL A 221 2.67 8.69 -12.51
N VAL A 222 1.86 8.10 -13.39
CA VAL A 222 2.36 7.31 -14.54
C VAL A 222 2.70 8.15 -15.76
N ASN A 223 2.37 9.44 -15.77
CA ASN A 223 2.69 10.33 -16.88
C ASN A 223 4.01 11.08 -16.59
N PRO A 224 5.15 10.69 -17.19
CA PRO A 224 6.45 11.27 -16.86
C PRO A 224 6.54 12.78 -17.16
N SER A 225 5.71 13.29 -18.07
CA SER A 225 5.66 14.71 -18.45
C SER A 225 4.79 15.57 -17.53
N HIS A 226 4.08 14.97 -16.57
CA HIS A 226 3.14 15.70 -15.73
C HIS A 226 3.88 16.55 -14.68
N PRO A 227 3.49 17.84 -14.47
CA PRO A 227 4.16 18.73 -13.50
C PRO A 227 4.08 18.25 -12.04
N TYR A 228 3.19 17.28 -11.75
CA TYR A 228 3.15 16.57 -10.47
C TYR A 228 4.53 16.08 -10.02
N HIS A 229 5.36 15.60 -10.95
CA HIS A 229 6.68 15.10 -10.61
C HIS A 229 7.61 16.19 -10.06
N LEU A 230 7.44 17.46 -10.43
CA LEU A 230 8.22 18.55 -9.83
C LEU A 230 7.88 18.70 -8.34
N LEU A 231 6.59 18.69 -8.01
CA LEU A 231 6.13 18.74 -6.63
C LEU A 231 6.57 17.50 -5.85
N ALA A 232 6.29 16.31 -6.39
CA ALA A 232 6.59 15.05 -5.72
C ALA A 232 8.09 14.84 -5.51
N ASN A 233 8.94 15.14 -6.51
CA ASN A 233 10.40 15.06 -6.37
C ASN A 233 10.92 16.06 -5.33
N SER A 234 10.36 17.28 -5.29
CA SER A 234 10.72 18.28 -4.26
C SER A 234 10.35 17.79 -2.86
N MET A 235 9.20 17.12 -2.70
CA MET A 235 8.80 16.53 -1.42
C MET A 235 9.69 15.34 -1.02
N VAL A 236 10.11 14.49 -1.99
CA VAL A 236 11.09 13.43 -1.74
C VAL A 236 12.40 14.05 -1.24
N TRP A 237 12.94 15.02 -1.96
CA TRP A 237 14.15 15.74 -1.57
C TRP A 237 14.03 16.36 -0.17
N LEU A 238 12.92 17.05 0.14
CA LEU A 238 12.68 17.62 1.47
C LEU A 238 12.65 16.54 2.57
N SER A 239 12.06 15.38 2.28
CA SER A 239 11.96 14.29 3.26
C SER A 239 13.33 13.70 3.65
N ASP A 240 14.34 13.77 2.77
CA ASP A 240 15.71 13.33 3.09
C ASP A 240 16.37 14.20 4.18
N TYR A 241 15.91 15.44 4.37
CA TYR A 241 16.38 16.35 5.42
C TYR A 241 15.52 16.30 6.69
N TYR A 242 14.55 15.39 6.77
CA TYR A 242 13.71 15.28 7.96
C TYR A 242 14.54 14.90 9.20
N PRO A 243 14.51 15.67 10.30
CA PRO A 243 15.35 15.41 11.46
C PRO A 243 15.06 14.05 12.11
N LYS A 244 16.07 13.18 12.17
CA LYS A 244 15.98 11.85 12.82
C LYS A 244 15.43 11.86 14.26
N PRO A 245 15.67 12.89 15.10
CA PRO A 245 15.09 12.94 16.45
C PRO A 245 13.57 13.16 16.50
N LEU A 246 12.95 13.71 15.44
CA LEU A 246 11.50 13.99 15.37
C LEU A 246 10.66 12.78 14.96
N LEU A 247 11.31 11.65 14.81
CA LEU A 247 10.84 10.50 14.09
C LEU A 247 10.44 9.48 15.18
N LYS A 248 9.15 9.12 15.33
CA LYS A 248 8.68 8.35 16.49
C LYS A 248 9.28 6.93 16.53
N PRO A 249 9.34 6.28 17.71
CA PRO A 249 9.74 4.89 17.80
C PRO A 249 8.87 4.00 16.92
N ILE A 250 9.47 2.96 16.33
CA ILE A 250 8.74 1.98 15.53
C ILE A 250 7.62 1.36 16.40
N PRO A 251 6.36 1.33 15.93
CA PRO A 251 5.23 0.81 16.70
C PRO A 251 5.41 -0.64 17.17
N SER A 252 4.72 -1.03 18.24
CA SER A 252 4.87 -2.35 18.86
C SER A 252 4.43 -3.51 17.97
N TRP A 253 3.43 -3.30 17.12
CA TRP A 253 2.92 -4.33 16.20
C TRP A 253 3.94 -4.71 15.10
N PHE A 254 5.03 -3.95 14.93
CA PHE A 254 6.18 -4.38 14.11
C PHE A 254 7.07 -5.40 14.81
N LYS A 255 7.09 -5.43 16.14
CA LYS A 255 7.94 -6.35 16.90
C LYS A 255 7.42 -7.79 16.85
N GLU A 256 6.24 -7.99 16.28
CA GLU A 256 5.62 -9.29 16.06
C GLU A 256 6.17 -9.99 14.79
N LEU A 257 6.89 -9.27 13.93
CA LEU A 257 7.55 -9.85 12.76
C LEU A 257 8.65 -10.82 13.16
N THR A 258 8.66 -12.00 12.54
CA THR A 258 9.62 -13.06 12.81
C THR A 258 9.89 -13.88 11.55
N TYR A 259 11.16 -14.10 11.24
CA TYR A 259 11.56 -15.01 10.15
C TYR A 259 11.31 -16.49 10.50
N ARG A 260 11.00 -16.80 11.77
CA ARG A 260 10.72 -18.16 12.22
C ARG A 260 9.29 -18.52 11.84
N PRO A 261 9.02 -19.73 11.33
CA PRO A 261 7.67 -20.19 11.11
C PRO A 261 6.88 -20.10 12.42
N ALA A 262 5.89 -19.22 12.49
CA ALA A 262 4.87 -19.25 13.53
C ALA A 262 3.79 -20.24 13.06
N ALA A 263 3.45 -21.19 13.93
CA ALA A 263 2.44 -22.22 13.66
C ALA A 263 1.02 -21.63 13.68
#